data_AF-A0A370K1T4-F1
#
_entry.id   AF-A0A370K1T4-F1
#
_cell.length_a   1.000
_cell.length_b   1.000
_cell.length_c   1.000
_cell.angle_alpha   90.00
_cell.angle_beta   90.00
_cell.angle_gamma   90.00
#
_symmetry.space_group_name_H-M   'P 1'
#
loop_
_entity.id
_entity.type
_entity.pdbx_description
1 polymer ?
#
loop_
_entity_poly.entity_id
_entity_poly.type
_entity_poly.pdbx_seq_one_letter_code
_entity_poly.pdbx_strand_id
1 'polypeptide(L)'
;MSSAEKVWRSIGRGRAHPSEVLNTLIELDNRQGAVGLYALERELGRALPRLRPSARPLAQAWLEAVVLYRQTYYPEARLARLLCRTSLPAAG
;
A
#
# COMPACT_ATOMS: atom_id res chain seq x y z
N MET A 1 0.57 -10.18 12.13
CA MET A 1 1.26 -9.09 11.42
C MET A 1 0.41 -8.68 10.23
N SER A 2 0.03 -7.40 10.15
CA SER A 2 -0.76 -6.84 9.05
C SER A 2 0.05 -6.79 7.74
N SER A 3 -0.64 -6.70 6.60
CA SER A 3 0.01 -6.54 5.30
C SER A 3 0.84 -5.24 5.24
N ALA A 4 0.38 -4.16 5.89
CA ALA A 4 1.12 -2.91 5.99
C ALA A 4 2.44 -3.07 6.79
N GLU A 5 2.41 -3.82 7.90
CA GLU A 5 3.63 -4.13 8.67
C GLU A 5 4.64 -4.95 7.85
N LYS A 6 4.17 -5.88 7.00
CA LYS A 6 5.04 -6.63 6.07
C LYS A 6 5.73 -5.70 5.08
N VAL A 7 4.98 -4.77 4.49
CA VAL A 7 5.49 -3.77 3.55
C VAL A 7 6.57 -2.93 4.23
N TRP A 8 6.28 -2.30 5.37
CA TRP A 8 7.24 -1.45 6.08
C TRP A 8 8.47 -2.19 6.57
N ARG A 9 8.32 -3.45 7.00
CA ARG A 9 9.46 -4.30 7.35
C ARG A 9 10.37 -4.54 6.14
N SER A 10 9.81 -4.80 4.96
CA SER A 10 10.59 -5.02 3.75
C SER A 10 11.33 -3.75 3.31
N ILE A 11 10.67 -2.59 3.38
CA ILE A 11 11.27 -1.26 3.13
C ILE A 11 12.41 -0.99 4.11
N GLY A 12 12.20 -1.24 5.41
CA GLY A 12 13.24 -1.08 6.43
C GLY A 12 14.45 -2.01 6.23
N ARG A 13 14.23 -3.19 5.65
CA ARG A 13 15.30 -4.14 5.28
C ARG A 13 15.95 -3.83 3.93
N GLY A 14 15.37 -2.94 3.13
CA GLY A 14 15.84 -2.62 1.78
C GLY A 14 15.71 -3.75 0.76
N ARG A 15 14.91 -4.78 1.03
CA ARG A 15 14.68 -5.91 0.11
C ARG A 15 13.27 -6.47 0.21
N ALA A 16 12.72 -6.87 -0.92
CA ALA A 16 11.48 -7.65 -1.05
C ALA A 16 11.59 -8.53 -2.29
N HIS A 17 11.22 -9.81 -2.18
CA HIS A 17 11.12 -10.67 -3.36
C HIS A 17 9.79 -10.43 -4.10
N PRO A 18 9.72 -10.51 -5.44
CA PRO A 18 8.47 -10.26 -6.18
C PRO A 18 7.28 -11.11 -5.71
N SER A 19 7.50 -12.37 -5.34
CA SER A 19 6.44 -13.23 -4.78
C SER A 19 5.96 -12.76 -3.41
N GLU A 20 6.84 -12.22 -2.56
CA GLU A 20 6.44 -11.64 -1.27
C GLU A 20 5.58 -10.39 -1.48
N VAL A 21 5.92 -9.58 -2.47
CA VAL A 21 5.13 -8.40 -2.86
C VAL A 21 3.73 -8.82 -3.26
N LEU A 22 3.61 -9.71 -4.25
CA LEU A 22 2.32 -10.15 -4.76
C LEU A 22 1.47 -10.85 -3.68
N ASN A 23 2.07 -11.75 -2.89
CA ASN A 23 1.36 -12.44 -1.81
C ASN A 23 0.83 -11.47 -0.75
N THR A 24 1.58 -10.41 -0.44
CA THR A 24 1.16 -9.41 0.53
C THR A 24 -0.02 -8.58 0.00
N LEU A 25 -0.03 -8.25 -1.30
CA LEU A 25 -1.14 -7.54 -1.94
C LEU A 25 -2.40 -8.41 -2.01
N ILE A 26 -2.27 -9.69 -2.39
CA ILE A 26 -3.38 -10.65 -2.37
C ILE A 26 -3.94 -10.80 -0.95
N GLU A 27 -3.09 -10.92 0.06
CA GLU A 27 -3.54 -11.03 1.46
C GLU A 27 -4.25 -9.75 1.94
N LEU A 28 -3.75 -8.58 1.54
CA LEU A 28 -4.40 -7.30 1.85
C LEU A 28 -5.78 -7.22 1.20
N ASP A 29 -5.86 -7.55 -0.09
CA ASP A 29 -7.09 -7.53 -0.86
C ASP A 29 -8.12 -8.51 -0.32
N ASN A 30 -7.72 -9.75 -0.04
CA ASN A 30 -8.61 -10.76 0.55
C ASN A 30 -9.20 -10.33 1.91
N ARG A 31 -8.49 -9.50 2.69
CA ARG A 31 -8.95 -9.06 4.02
C ARG A 31 -9.74 -7.76 3.99
N GLN A 32 -9.38 -6.83 3.10
CA GLN A 32 -9.84 -5.43 3.16
C GLN A 32 -10.36 -4.90 1.82
N GLY A 33 -10.26 -5.72 0.77
CA GLY A 33 -10.62 -5.36 -0.60
C GLY A 33 -9.87 -4.13 -1.10
N ALA A 34 -10.50 -3.45 -2.05
CA ALA A 34 -10.04 -2.17 -2.60
C ALA A 34 -9.75 -1.11 -1.53
N VAL A 35 -10.48 -1.10 -0.40
CA VAL A 35 -10.30 -0.09 0.66
C VAL A 35 -8.93 -0.21 1.30
N GLY A 36 -8.46 -1.44 1.56
CA GLY A 36 -7.13 -1.69 2.10
C GLY A 36 -6.02 -1.27 1.11
N LEU A 37 -6.20 -1.57 -0.18
CA LEU A 37 -5.26 -1.19 -1.22
C LEU A 37 -5.09 0.35 -1.33
N TYR A 38 -6.21 1.09 -1.36
CA TYR A 38 -6.18 2.56 -1.38
C TYR A 38 -5.58 3.15 -0.10
N ALA A 39 -5.85 2.54 1.05
CA ALA A 39 -5.26 2.98 2.32
C ALA A 39 -3.73 2.83 2.29
N LEU A 40 -3.23 1.68 1.85
CA LEU A 40 -1.79 1.40 1.72
C LEU A 40 -1.12 2.33 0.68
N GLU A 41 -1.72 2.52 -0.49
CA GLU A 41 -1.24 3.47 -1.52
C GLU A 41 -1.06 4.88 -0.93
N ARG A 42 -2.08 5.38 -0.24
CA ARG A 42 -2.04 6.70 0.38
C ARG A 42 -0.99 6.79 1.48
N GLU A 43 -0.84 5.74 2.29
CA GLU A 43 0.16 5.67 3.35
C GLU A 43 1.57 5.73 2.78
N LEU A 44 1.89 4.89 1.80
CA LEU A 44 3.17 4.92 1.06
C LEU A 44 3.42 6.30 0.45
N GLY A 45 2.45 6.86 -0.27
CA GLY A 45 2.58 8.16 -0.93
C GLY A 45 2.86 9.30 0.05
N ARG A 46 2.22 9.30 1.23
CA ARG A 46 2.46 10.30 2.29
C ARG A 46 3.82 10.13 2.97
N ALA A 47 4.28 8.89 3.13
CA ALA A 47 5.53 8.59 3.80
C ALA A 47 6.75 8.82 2.91
N LEU A 48 6.63 8.60 1.59
CA LEU A 48 7.74 8.60 0.62
C LEU A 48 8.68 9.82 0.75
N PRO A 49 8.20 11.08 0.85
CA PRO A 49 9.10 12.25 0.95
C PRO A 49 9.91 12.28 2.23
N ARG A 50 9.41 11.64 3.30
CA ARG A 50 10.01 11.62 4.65
C ARG A 50 10.99 10.46 4.84
N LEU A 51 11.01 9.51 3.92
CA LEU A 51 11.93 8.37 3.99
C LEU A 51 13.38 8.79 3.73
N ARG A 52 14.30 8.09 4.40
CA ARG A 52 15.73 8.16 4.12
C ARG A 52 15.99 7.83 2.65
N PRO A 53 16.98 8.45 1.99
CA PRO A 53 17.26 8.22 0.57
C PRO A 53 17.38 6.74 0.17
N SER A 54 18.01 5.91 1.01
CA SER A 54 18.18 4.47 0.77
C SER A 54 16.88 3.67 0.76
N ALA A 55 15.83 4.13 1.47
CA ALA A 55 14.55 3.42 1.56
C ALA A 55 13.55 3.85 0.47
N ARG A 56 13.77 5.01 -0.16
CA ARG A 56 12.86 5.57 -1.17
C ARG A 56 12.65 4.67 -2.39
N PRO A 57 13.67 4.03 -2.99
CA PRO A 57 13.46 3.21 -4.19
C PRO A 57 12.51 2.04 -3.94
N LEU A 58 12.69 1.30 -2.84
CA LEU A 58 11.83 0.16 -2.53
C LEU A 58 10.42 0.60 -2.09
N ALA A 59 10.29 1.72 -1.37
CA ALA A 59 8.98 2.27 -1.03
C ALA A 59 8.22 2.76 -2.28
N GLN A 60 8.93 3.34 -3.24
CA GLN A 60 8.38 3.75 -4.54
C GLN A 60 7.94 2.52 -5.35
N ALA A 61 8.75 1.46 -5.39
CA ALA A 61 8.39 0.21 -6.06
C ALA A 61 7.14 -0.45 -5.43
N TRP A 62 7.01 -0.40 -4.10
CA TRP A 62 5.79 -0.84 -3.41
C TRP A 62 4.57 0.01 -3.78
N LEU A 63 4.72 1.34 -3.83
CA LEU A 63 3.65 2.24 -4.25
C LEU A 63 3.18 1.92 -5.66
N GLU A 64 4.11 1.75 -6.60
CA GLU A 64 3.83 1.37 -7.99
C GLU A 64 3.14 0.00 -8.07
N ALA A 65 3.61 -0.99 -7.33
CA ALA A 65 3.01 -2.32 -7.29
C ALA A 65 1.56 -2.29 -6.78
N VAL A 66 1.28 -1.52 -5.73
CA VAL A 66 -0.09 -1.35 -5.21
C VAL A 66 -0.99 -0.67 -6.24
N VAL A 67 -0.51 0.39 -6.88
CA VAL A 67 -1.24 1.12 -7.92
C VAL A 67 -1.57 0.20 -9.10
N LEU A 68 -0.57 -0.55 -9.59
CA LEU A 68 -0.73 -1.47 -10.71
C LEU A 68 -1.74 -2.58 -10.37
N TYR A 69 -1.54 -3.27 -9.25
CA TYR A 69 -2.46 -4.32 -8.79
C TYR A 69 -3.89 -3.79 -8.69
N ARG A 70 -4.08 -2.62 -8.06
CA ARG A 70 -5.40 -2.02 -7.90
C ARG A 70 -6.02 -1.64 -9.24
N GLN A 71 -5.26 -1.11 -10.19
CA GLN A 71 -5.78 -0.77 -11.52
C GLN A 71 -6.17 -2.02 -12.32
N THR A 72 -5.45 -3.13 -12.13
CA THR A 72 -5.76 -4.42 -12.76
C THR A 72 -7.04 -5.03 -12.22
N TYR A 73 -7.24 -5.06 -10.89
CA TYR A 73 -8.37 -5.77 -10.27
C TYR A 73 -9.57 -4.88 -9.91
N TYR A 74 -9.39 -3.56 -9.84
CA TYR A 74 -10.42 -2.57 -9.48
C TYR A 74 -10.45 -1.35 -10.43
N PRO A 75 -10.61 -1.55 -11.76
CA PRO A 75 -10.54 -0.47 -12.74
C PRO A 75 -11.59 0.64 -12.51
N GLU A 76 -12.78 0.28 -12.00
CA GLU A 76 -13.92 1.22 -11.85
C GLU A 76 -14.23 1.67 -10.41
N ALA A 77 -13.35 1.41 -9.45
CA ALA A 77 -13.65 1.63 -8.03
C ALA A 77 -13.63 3.12 -7.59
N ARG A 78 -14.54 3.94 -8.13
CA ARG A 78 -14.78 5.34 -7.72
C ARG A 78 -15.30 5.45 -6.28
N LEU A 79 -16.15 4.52 -5.85
CA LEU A 79 -16.73 4.52 -4.50
C LEU A 79 -15.71 4.16 -3.41
N ALA A 80 -14.80 3.21 -3.68
CA ALA A 80 -13.74 2.86 -2.74
C ALA A 80 -12.81 4.05 -2.44
N ARG A 81 -12.52 4.91 -3.43
CA ARG A 81 -11.77 6.18 -3.21
C ARG A 81 -12.46 7.09 -2.21
N LEU A 82 -13.79 7.20 -2.27
CA LEU A 82 -14.57 8.06 -1.38
C LEU A 82 -14.56 7.53 0.06
N LEU A 83 -14.77 6.22 0.24
CA LEU A 83 -14.77 5.58 1.57
C LEU A 83 -13.40 5.65 2.24
N CYS A 84 -12.31 5.47 1.49
CA CYS A 84 -10.97 5.67 2.03
C CYS A 84 -10.73 7.11 2.49
N ARG A 85 -11.45 8.09 1.95
CA ARG A 85 -11.33 9.51 2.30
C ARG A 85 -11.93 9.83 3.68
N THR A 86 -12.95 9.07 4.08
CA THR A 86 -13.71 9.27 5.33
C THR A 86 -13.26 8.37 6.48
N SER A 87 -12.58 7.25 6.20
CA SER A 87 -12.10 6.32 7.22
C SER A 87 -10.74 6.72 7.80
N LEU A 88 -10.73 7.77 8.62
CA LEU A 88 -9.77 8.01 9.72
C LEU A 88 -10.47 8.93 10.73
N PRO A 89 -10.38 8.66 12.05
CA PRO A 89 -10.92 9.58 13.04
C PRO A 89 -10.17 10.92 12.91
N ALA A 90 -10.90 12.03 13.08
CA ALA A 90 -10.29 13.32 13.29
C ALA A 90 -9.27 13.16 14.43
N ALA A 91 -8.01 13.51 14.16
CA ALA A 91 -7.02 13.66 15.22
C ALA A 91 -7.54 14.75 16.16
N GLY A 92 -8.06 14.32 17.31
CA GLY A 92 -8.29 15.13 18.50
C GLY A 92 -7.24 14.77 19.54
#